data_AF-E2J7F7-F1
#
_entry.id   AF-E2J7F7-F1
#
_cell.length_a   1.000
_cell.length_b   1.000
_cell.length_c   1.000
_cell.angle_alpha   90.00
_cell.angle_beta   90.00
_cell.angle_gamma   90.00
#
_symmetry.space_group_name_H-M   'P 1'
#
loop_
_entity.id
_entity.type
_entity.pdbx_description
1 polymer ?
#
loop_
_entity_poly.entity_id
_entity_poly.type
_entity_poly.pdbx_seq_one_letter_code
_entity_poly.pdbx_strand_id
1 'polypeptide(L)' 'MTVLTIKHYILLALPIGALLVGKYLDDQETLRMTRFRDKSALYGRTLGPDEKPSWP' A
#
# COMPACT_ATOMS: atom_id res chain seq x y z
N MET A 1 30.94 16.31 18.63
CA MET A 1 30.68 15.32 17.57
C MET A 1 29.82 14.22 18.17
N THR A 2 28.50 14.24 17.97
CA THR A 2 27.58 13.28 18.59
C THR A 2 27.70 11.93 17.89
N VAL A 3 28.18 10.92 18.61
CA VAL A 3 28.26 9.55 18.09
C VAL A 3 26.86 8.95 18.13
N LEU A 4 26.28 8.70 16.94
CA LEU A 4 25.00 8.02 16.84
C LEU A 4 25.18 6.56 17.33
N THR A 5 24.62 6.24 18.49
CA THR A 5 24.70 4.89 19.06
C THR A 5 23.66 3.97 18.40
N ILE A 6 23.90 2.66 18.43
CA ILE A 6 23.04 1.61 17.84
C ILE A 6 21.56 1.78 18.24
N LYS A 7 21.29 2.25 19.45
CA LYS A 7 19.93 2.53 19.95
C LYS A 7 19.19 3.57 19.10
N HIS A 8 19.88 4.61 18.62
CA HIS A 8 19.28 5.66 17.79
C HIS A 8 18.98 5.15 16.38
N TYR A 9 19.84 4.28 15.83
CA TYR A 9 19.58 3.63 14.54
C TYR A 9 18.37 2.71 14.60
N ILE A 10 18.26 1.89 15.66
CA ILE A 10 17.10 1.01 15.84
C ILE A 10 15.82 1.83 16.01
N LEU A 11 15.87 2.92 16.79
CA LEU A 11 14.72 3.79 17.03
C LEU A 11 14.16 4.41 15.74
N LEU A 12 15.02 4.69 14.75
CA LEU A 12 14.60 5.22 13.45
C LEU A 12 14.26 4.12 12.43
N ALA A 13 15.09 3.07 12.36
CA ALA A 13 14.93 2.01 11.36
C ALA A 13 13.69 1.14 11.62
N LEU A 14 13.35 0.88 12.89
CA LEU A 14 12.22 0.03 13.25
C LEU A 14 10.87 0.62 12.80
N PRO A 15 10.49 1.87 13.11
CA PRO A 15 9.21 2.42 12.67
C PRO A 15 9.12 2.57 11.15
N ILE A 16 10.23 2.96 10.49
CA ILE A 16 10.27 3.08 9.03
C ILE A 16 10.12 1.70 8.38
N GLY A 17 10.86 0.70 8.85
CA GLY A 17 10.78 -0.67 8.35
C GLY A 17 9.38 -1.26 8.56
N ALA A 18 8.81 -1.09 9.75
CA ALA A 18 7.47 -1.56 10.06
C ALA A 18 6.40 -0.89 9.18
N LEU A 19 6.50 0.42 8.94
CA LEU A 19 5.56 1.15 8.08
C LEU A 19 5.66 0.69 6.62
N LEU A 20 6.87 0.54 6.09
CA LEU A 20 7.07 0.11 4.70
C LEU A 20 6.58 -1.32 4.48
N VAL A 21 6.93 -2.24 5.39
CA VAL A 21 6.50 -3.63 5.31
C VAL A 21 4.98 -3.74 5.50
N GLY A 22 4.43 -3.02 6.48
CA GLY A 22 2.99 -2.99 6.72
C GLY A 22 2.21 -2.49 5.50
N LYS A 23 2.64 -1.37 4.91
CA LYS A 23 2.06 -0.85 3.67
C LYS A 23 2.15 -1.84 2.53
N TYR A 24 3.31 -2.47 2.33
CA TYR A 24 3.49 -3.45 1.26
C TYR A 24 2.51 -4.63 1.40
N LEU A 25 2.32 -5.14 2.61
CA LEU A 25 1.36 -6.22 2.87
C LEU A 25 -0.08 -5.79 2.60
N ASP A 26 -0.45 -4.57 3.02
CA ASP A 26 -1.78 -4.01 2.79
C ASP A 26 -2.09 -3.80 1.29
N ASP A 27 -1.09 -3.34 0.53
CA ASP A 27 -1.19 -3.20 -0.93
C ASP A 27 -1.43 -4.57 -1.61
N GLN A 28 -0.75 -5.63 -1.16
CA GLN A 28 -0.96 -6.98 -1.69
C GLN A 28 -2.37 -7.51 -1.38
N GLU A 29 -2.88 -7.28 -0.17
CA GLU A 29 -4.23 -7.71 0.19
C GLU A 29 -5.29 -6.91 -0.59
N THR A 30 -5.06 -5.61 -0.78
CA THR A 30 -5.90 -4.76 -1.63
C THR A 30 -5.99 -5.29 -3.06
N LEU A 31 -4.86 -5.72 -3.65
CA LEU A 31 -4.85 -6.36 -4.97
C LEU A 31 -5.68 -7.64 -5.01
N ARG A 32 -5.70 -8.44 -3.93
CA ARG A 32 -6.54 -9.64 -3.84
C ARG A 32 -8.04 -9.30 -3.75
N MET A 33 -8.38 -8.13 -3.23
CA MET A 33 -9.75 -7.62 -3.11
C MET A 33 -10.30 -6.96 -4.39
N THR A 34 -9.59 -7.03 -5.52
CA THR A 34 -10.01 -6.38 -6.79
C THR A 34 -11.07 -7.16 -7.60
N ARG A 35 -11.48 -8.36 -7.16
CA ARG A 35 -12.40 -9.22 -7.94
C ARG A 35 -13.76 -8.59 -8.23
N PHE A 36 -14.26 -7.78 -7.29
CA PHE A 36 -15.54 -7.07 -7.38
C PHE A 36 -15.40 -5.59 -7.78
N ARG A 37 -14.20 -5.18 -8.15
CA ARG A 37 -13.94 -3.82 -8.62
C ARG A 37 -14.74 -3.51 -9.89
N ASP A 38 -15.26 -2.28 -9.96
CA ASP A 38 -16.04 -1.76 -11.09
C ASP A 38 -17.30 -2.60 -11.42
N LYS A 39 -17.85 -3.31 -10.43
CA LYS A 39 -19.04 -4.17 -10.58
C LYS A 39 -20.16 -3.87 -9.59
N SER A 40 -20.00 -2.86 -8.74
CA SER A 40 -21.04 -2.48 -7.77
C SER A 40 -22.21 -1.78 -8.47
N ALA A 41 -23.40 -1.80 -7.87
CA ALA A 41 -24.58 -1.16 -8.46
C ALA A 41 -24.41 0.37 -8.65
N LEU A 42 -23.59 1.01 -7.81
CA LEU A 42 -23.38 2.46 -7.84
C LEU A 42 -22.21 2.89 -8.73
N TYR A 43 -21.14 2.08 -8.83
CA TYR A 43 -19.90 2.44 -9.53
C TYR A 43 -19.52 1.47 -10.64
N GLY A 44 -20.41 0.53 -11.00
CA GLY A 44 -20.18 -0.42 -12.07
C GLY A 44 -20.19 0.27 -13.43
N ARG A 45 -19.09 0.14 -14.17
CA ARG A 45 -18.96 0.73 -15.52
C ARG A 45 -18.01 -0.04 -16.41
N THR A 46 -18.12 0.16 -17.71
CA THR A 46 -17.15 -0.33 -18.70
C THR A 46 -15.97 0.63 -18.78
N LEU A 47 -14.75 0.10 -18.67
CA LEU A 47 -13.52 0.89 -18.81
C LEU A 47 -13.22 1.13 -20.28
N GLY A 48 -12.65 2.29 -20.60
CA GLY A 48 -12.09 2.57 -21.93
C GLY A 48 -10.86 1.71 -22.25
N PRO A 49 -10.42 1.66 -23.52
CA PRO A 49 -9.35 0.78 -23.98
C PRO A 49 -8.00 0.95 -23.27
N ASP A 50 -7.68 2.15 -22.77
CA ASP A 50 -6.46 2.46 -22.01
C ASP A 50 -6.74 2.97 -20.59
N GLU A 51 -7.97 2.79 -20.10
CA GLU A 51 -8.37 3.34 -18.81
C GLU A 51 -7.92 2.43 -17.67
N LYS A 52 -7.19 3.01 -16.70
CA LYS A 52 -6.85 2.30 -15.47
C LYS A 52 -8.12 1.98 -14.67
N PRO A 53 -8.12 0.85 -13.95
CA PRO A 53 -9.21 0.53 -13.04
C PRO A 53 -9.37 1.58 -11.93
N SER A 54 -10.54 1.65 -11.31
CA SER A 54 -10.82 2.70 -10.34
C SER A 54 -9.94 2.65 -9.07
N TRP A 55 -9.45 1.47 -8.67
CA TRP A 55 -8.52 1.30 -7.54
C TRP A 55 -7.95 -0.13 -7.42
N PRO A 56 -6.85 -0.35 -6.70
CA PRO A 56 -5.79 0.64 -6.54
C PRO A 56 -5.19 1.02 -7.90
#